data_AF-A0A1Y0BKS0-F1
#
_entry.id   AF-A0A1Y0BKS0-F1
#
_cell.length_a   1.000
_cell.length_b   1.000
_cell.length_c   1.000
_cell.angle_alpha   90.00
_cell.angle_beta   90.00
_cell.angle_gamma   90.00
#
_symmetry.space_group_name_H-M   'P 1'
#
loop_
_entity.id
_entity.type
_entity.pdbx_description
1 polymer ?
#
loop_
_entity_poly.entity_id
_entity_poly.type
_entity_poly.pdbx_seq_one_letter_code
_entity_poly.pdbx_strand_id
1 'polypeptide(L)'
;MVSEAAPGEEIHDYLVQRLAGLGRHPDIHQHLVGRDNLMQLVALGRGLTVTSEATTGAQFPGVVFRPIEDEVLPFCGVWSDGNDNPALAGLLDLARSMTSADEQSAFSFLFPEKGESDL
;
A
#
# COMPACT_ATOMS: atom_id res chain seq x y z
N MET A 1 8.32 9.75 -8.56
CA MET A 1 7.21 9.60 -9.52
C MET A 1 6.11 8.81 -8.84
N VAL A 2 4.85 9.11 -9.14
CA VAL A 2 3.67 8.43 -8.61
C VAL A 2 2.61 8.29 -9.71
N SER A 3 1.69 7.34 -9.58
CA SER A 3 0.56 7.21 -10.53
C SER A 3 -0.48 8.31 -10.27
N GLU A 4 -1.29 8.65 -11.27
CA GLU A 4 -2.52 9.43 -11.06
C GLU A 4 -3.71 8.53 -10.65
N ALA A 5 -3.59 7.20 -10.77
CA ALA A 5 -4.60 6.26 -10.27
C ALA A 5 -4.34 5.93 -8.80
N ALA A 6 -5.40 5.70 -8.02
CA ALA A 6 -5.30 5.27 -6.63
C ALA A 6 -4.38 4.02 -6.51
N PRO A 7 -3.44 3.98 -5.55
CA PRO A 7 -3.29 4.91 -4.41
C PRO A 7 -2.27 6.05 -4.66
N GLY A 8 -2.14 6.53 -5.90
CA GLY A 8 -1.08 7.44 -6.31
C GLY A 8 -1.12 8.82 -5.66
N GLU A 9 -2.31 9.34 -5.33
CA GLU A 9 -2.50 10.59 -4.60
C GLU A 9 -2.07 10.43 -3.13
N GLU A 10 -2.40 9.31 -2.48
CA GLU A 10 -1.96 9.02 -1.11
C GLU A 10 -0.43 8.86 -1.02
N ILE A 11 0.20 8.24 -2.02
CA ILE A 11 1.66 8.13 -2.09
C ILE A 11 2.31 9.51 -2.32
N HIS A 12 1.69 10.37 -3.13
CA HIS A 12 2.15 11.74 -3.33
C HIS A 12 2.19 12.51 -2.02
N ASP A 13 1.08 12.51 -1.29
CA ASP A 13 0.94 13.28 -0.04
C ASP A 13 1.87 12.74 1.05
N TYR A 14 2.00 11.42 1.15
CA TYR A 14 2.98 10.78 2.02
C TYR A 14 4.41 11.25 1.71
N LEU A 15 4.81 11.27 0.43
CA LEU A 15 6.14 11.72 0.01
C LEU A 15 6.36 13.20 0.34
N VAL A 16 5.36 14.06 0.08
CA VAL A 16 5.44 15.49 0.43
C VAL A 16 5.62 15.67 1.93
N GLN A 17 4.82 15.00 2.75
CA GLN A 17 4.92 15.09 4.22
C GLN A 17 6.27 14.61 4.74
N ARG A 18 6.77 13.47 4.24
CA ARG A 18 8.04 12.88 4.69
C ARG A 18 9.23 13.75 4.31
N LEU A 19 9.20 14.31 3.10
CA LEU A 19 10.32 15.07 2.54
C LEU A 19 10.29 16.55 2.96
N ALA A 20 9.17 17.04 3.51
CA ALA A 20 9.05 18.38 4.08
C ALA A 20 10.10 18.66 5.18
N GLY A 21 10.48 17.63 5.96
CA GLY A 21 11.50 17.74 7.01
C GLY A 21 12.94 17.90 6.49
N LEU A 22 13.20 17.64 5.21
CA LEU A 22 14.53 17.73 4.60
C LEU A 22 14.86 19.14 4.08
N GLY A 23 13.96 20.11 4.23
CA GLY A 23 14.15 21.49 3.77
C GLY A 23 14.27 21.63 2.24
N ARG A 24 13.90 20.58 1.49
CA ARG A 24 13.90 20.55 0.02
C ARG A 24 12.56 20.00 -0.46
N HIS A 25 11.95 20.67 -1.43
CA HIS A 25 10.79 20.13 -2.13
C HIS A 25 11.27 19.11 -3.17
N PRO A 26 10.93 17.81 -3.03
CA PRO A 26 11.18 16.83 -4.08
C PRO A 26 10.36 17.19 -5.32
N ASP A 27 10.94 17.01 -6.50
CA ASP A 27 10.20 17.11 -7.76
C ASP A 27 9.45 15.79 -7.98
N ILE A 28 8.15 15.78 -7.65
CA ILE A 28 7.29 14.60 -7.74
C ILE A 28 6.42 14.74 -8.99
N HIS A 29 6.81 14.05 -10.05
CA HIS A 29 5.97 13.94 -11.24
C HIS A 29 4.89 12.86 -11.05
N GLN A 30 3.62 13.27 -11.19
CA GLN A 30 2.51 12.36 -11.37
C GLN A 30 2.43 11.95 -12.85
N HIS A 31 2.19 10.67 -13.11
CA HIS A 31 2.02 10.17 -14.47
C HIS A 31 0.73 9.34 -14.59
N LEU A 32 -0.09 9.64 -15.59
CA LEU A 32 -1.30 8.90 -15.99
C LEU A 32 -0.95 7.53 -16.60
N VAL A 33 -0.40 6.64 -15.80
CA VAL A 33 0.05 5.31 -16.23
C VAL A 33 -0.25 4.27 -15.16
N GLY A 34 -0.71 3.10 -15.61
CA GLY A 34 -0.86 1.93 -14.76
C GLY A 34 0.49 1.48 -14.16
N ARG A 35 0.42 0.73 -13.05
CA ARG A 35 1.57 0.29 -12.24
C ARG A 35 2.74 -0.28 -13.06
N ASP A 36 2.44 -1.07 -14.09
CA ASP A 36 3.47 -1.72 -14.91
C ASP A 36 4.30 -0.72 -15.72
N ASN A 37 3.71 0.41 -16.13
CA ASN A 37 4.42 1.41 -16.94
C ASN A 37 5.30 2.33 -16.08
N LEU A 38 4.95 2.54 -14.81
CA LEU A 38 5.81 3.26 -13.85
C LEU A 38 7.11 2.50 -13.58
N MET A 39 7.04 1.18 -13.41
CA MET A 39 8.24 0.36 -13.22
C MET A 39 9.13 0.34 -14.47
N GLN A 40 8.54 0.40 -15.67
CA GLN A 40 9.30 0.57 -16.91
C GLN A 40 10.03 1.92 -16.98
N LEU A 41 9.41 3.01 -16.52
CA LEU A 41 10.09 4.32 -16.46
C LEU A 41 11.28 4.31 -15.50
N VAL A 42 11.17 3.59 -14.37
CA VAL A 42 12.30 3.37 -13.45
C VAL A 42 13.39 2.54 -14.12
N ALA A 43 13.04 1.44 -14.80
CA ALA A 43 14.00 0.61 -15.54
C ALA A 43 14.73 1.38 -16.65
N LEU A 44 14.07 2.36 -17.26
CA LEU A 44 14.65 3.29 -18.24
C LEU A 44 15.50 4.42 -17.61
N GLY A 45 15.67 4.43 -16.28
CA GLY A 45 16.47 5.41 -15.57
C GLY A 45 15.83 6.80 -15.49
N ARG A 46 14.51 6.92 -15.67
CA ARG A 46 13.81 8.21 -15.71
C ARG A 46 13.37 8.74 -14.34
N GLY A 47 13.67 8.01 -13.26
CA GLY A 47 13.39 8.44 -11.91
C GLY A 47 13.25 7.28 -10.92
N LEU A 48 12.67 7.58 -9.77
CA LEU A 48 12.35 6.64 -8.70
C LEU A 48 10.85 6.67 -8.42
N THR A 49 10.31 5.55 -7.93
CA THR A 49 8.92 5.41 -7.48
C THR A 49 8.87 4.71 -6.13
N VAL A 50 7.82 4.96 -5.36
CA VAL A 50 7.47 4.18 -4.17
C VAL A 50 6.36 3.20 -4.55
N THR A 51 6.40 2.01 -3.96
CA THR A 51 5.38 0.98 -4.16
C THR A 51 5.25 0.10 -2.91
N SER A 52 4.17 -0.67 -2.81
CA SER A 52 4.00 -1.65 -1.75
C SER A 52 4.91 -2.87 -1.95
N GLU A 53 5.27 -3.54 -0.85
CA GLU A 53 6.08 -4.76 -0.87
C GLU A 53 5.47 -5.85 -1.78
N ALA A 54 4.14 -5.93 -1.85
CA ALA A 54 3.44 -6.87 -2.74
C ALA A 54 3.87 -6.77 -4.22
N THR A 55 4.38 -5.61 -4.65
CA THR A 55 4.88 -5.40 -6.01
C THR A 55 6.21 -6.13 -6.28
N THR A 56 6.97 -6.46 -5.24
CA THR A 56 8.24 -7.21 -5.36
C THR A 56 8.03 -8.65 -5.83
N GLY A 57 6.81 -9.19 -5.70
CA GLY A 57 6.45 -10.51 -6.23
C GLY A 57 6.47 -10.58 -7.77
N ALA A 58 6.43 -9.43 -8.45
CA ALA A 58 6.59 -9.35 -9.91
C ALA A 58 8.05 -9.00 -10.28
N GLN A 59 8.55 -9.60 -11.36
CA GLN A 59 9.90 -9.34 -11.86
C GLN A 59 9.93 -8.13 -12.80
N PHE A 60 10.77 -7.15 -12.48
CA PHE A 60 11.03 -5.97 -13.31
C PHE A 60 12.53 -5.86 -13.63
N PRO A 61 12.98 -6.35 -14.81
CA PRO A 61 14.37 -6.22 -15.23
C PRO A 61 14.84 -4.76 -15.21
N GLY A 62 16.04 -4.51 -14.66
CA GLY A 62 16.59 -3.16 -14.56
C GLY A 62 16.08 -2.34 -13.37
N VAL A 63 15.23 -2.91 -12.51
CA VAL A 63 14.77 -2.24 -11.28
C VAL A 63 15.41 -2.88 -10.05
N VAL A 64 15.82 -2.05 -9.10
CA VAL A 64 16.29 -2.48 -7.78
C VAL A 64 15.35 -1.93 -6.73
N PHE A 65 14.78 -2.82 -5.92
CA PHE A 65 13.96 -2.43 -4.77
C PHE A 65 14.84 -2.13 -3.56
N ARG A 66 14.48 -1.09 -2.81
CA ARG A 66 15.12 -0.72 -1.55
C ARG A 66 14.05 -0.55 -0.49
N PRO A 67 14.16 -1.23 0.68
CA PRO A 67 13.20 -1.03 1.76
C PRO A 67 13.31 0.40 2.30
N ILE A 68 12.17 0.95 2.70
CA ILE A 68 12.11 2.16 3.52
C ILE A 68 11.91 1.69 4.95
N GLU A 69 12.91 1.89 5.79
CA GLU A 69 12.86 1.46 7.19
C GLU A 69 11.83 2.27 7.98
N ASP A 70 11.26 1.65 9.01
CA ASP A 70 10.24 2.21 9.91
C ASP A 70 8.93 2.66 9.22
N GLU A 71 8.62 2.10 8.05
CA GLU A 71 7.39 2.40 7.31
C GLU A 71 6.52 1.15 7.13
N VAL A 72 5.27 1.24 7.57
CA VAL A 72 4.27 0.17 7.44
C VAL A 72 3.10 0.70 6.64
N LEU A 73 2.83 0.08 5.50
CA LEU A 73 1.64 0.38 4.70
C LEU A 73 0.48 -0.53 5.15
N PRO A 74 -0.53 0.00 5.86
CA PRO A 74 -1.64 -0.82 6.32
C PRO A 74 -2.49 -1.29 5.13
N PHE A 75 -2.88 -2.56 5.16
CA PHE A 75 -3.83 -3.12 4.20
C PHE A 75 -5.10 -3.53 4.94
N CYS A 76 -6.25 -3.05 4.48
CA CYS A 76 -7.55 -3.32 5.09
C CYS A 76 -8.57 -3.81 4.07
N GLY A 77 -9.46 -4.70 4.52
CA GLY A 77 -10.69 -5.04 3.80
C GLY A 77 -11.82 -4.15 4.28
N VAL A 78 -12.69 -3.71 3.37
CA VAL A 78 -13.88 -2.90 3.69
C VAL A 78 -15.11 -3.64 3.18
N TRP A 79 -16.15 -3.72 4.02
CA TRP A 79 -17.44 -4.31 3.70
C TRP A 79 -18.55 -3.47 4.33
N SER A 80 -19.78 -3.63 3.82
CA SER A 80 -20.97 -3.01 4.41
C SER A 80 -21.31 -3.65 5.76
N ASP A 81 -21.77 -2.85 6.72
CA ASP A 81 -22.18 -3.33 8.05
C ASP A 81 -23.32 -4.37 7.99
N GLY A 82 -24.15 -4.32 6.94
CA GLY A 82 -25.24 -5.28 6.70
C GLY A 82 -24.87 -6.46 5.80
N ASN A 83 -23.57 -6.77 5.63
CA ASN A 83 -23.14 -7.85 4.75
C ASN A 83 -23.27 -9.23 5.41
N ASP A 84 -24.42 -9.88 5.22
CA ASP A 84 -24.70 -11.23 5.71
C ASP A 84 -24.23 -12.35 4.76
N ASN A 85 -23.39 -12.04 3.77
CA ASN A 85 -22.92 -13.04 2.80
C ASN A 85 -21.94 -14.02 3.48
N PRO A 86 -22.25 -15.34 3.54
CA PRO A 86 -21.36 -16.33 4.15
C PRO A 86 -19.99 -16.44 3.45
N ALA A 87 -19.88 -15.99 2.19
CA ALA A 87 -18.61 -15.94 1.48
C ALA A 87 -17.62 -14.95 2.13
N LEU A 88 -18.09 -13.87 2.76
CA LEU A 88 -17.20 -12.95 3.48
C LEU A 88 -16.52 -13.66 4.65
N ALA A 89 -17.29 -14.39 5.46
CA ALA A 89 -16.73 -15.15 6.58
C ALA A 89 -15.68 -16.16 6.10
N GLY A 90 -16.00 -16.92 5.04
CA GLY A 90 -15.06 -17.88 4.46
C GLY A 90 -13.78 -17.22 3.91
N LEU A 91 -13.89 -16.05 3.27
CA LEU A 91 -12.75 -15.29 2.79
C LEU A 91 -11.86 -14.80 3.96
N LEU A 92 -12.47 -14.30 5.04
CA LEU A 92 -11.73 -13.84 6.21
C LEU A 92 -11.02 -14.99 6.93
N ASP A 93 -11.68 -16.15 7.05
CA ASP A 93 -11.05 -17.34 7.62
C ASP A 93 -9.88 -17.84 6.76
N LEU A 94 -10.03 -17.82 5.44
CA LEU A 94 -8.94 -18.12 4.52
C LEU A 94 -7.77 -17.14 4.71
N ALA A 95 -8.03 -15.83 4.73
CA ALA A 95 -7.01 -14.82 4.91
C ALA A 95 -6.23 -15.00 6.23
N ARG A 96 -6.93 -15.33 7.33
CA ARG A 96 -6.31 -15.66 8.62
C ARG A 96 -5.44 -16.92 8.52
N SER A 97 -5.91 -17.97 7.84
CA SER A 97 -5.15 -19.21 7.68
C SER A 97 -3.88 -19.04 6.84
N MET A 98 -3.89 -18.09 5.91
CA MET A 98 -2.74 -17.77 5.05
C MET A 98 -1.72 -16.84 5.75
N THR A 99 -2.09 -16.25 6.89
CA THR A 99 -1.19 -15.46 7.75
C THR A 99 -0.48 -16.41 8.71
N SER A 100 0.61 -17.05 8.27
CA SER A 100 1.50 -17.79 9.18
C SER A 100 2.35 -16.84 10.01
N ALA A 101 2.54 -17.17 11.29
CA ALA A 101 3.23 -16.35 12.31
C ALA A 101 4.75 -16.19 12.15
N ASP A 102 5.29 -16.30 10.92
CA ASP A 102 6.65 -15.89 10.61
C ASP A 102 6.60 -14.74 9.58
N GLU A 103 7.19 -13.62 9.98
CA GLU A 103 7.64 -12.48 9.16
C GLU A 103 6.70 -11.35 8.74
N GLN A 104 5.50 -11.12 9.31
CA GLN A 104 4.78 -9.87 9.04
C GLN A 104 4.11 -9.24 10.27
N SER A 105 4.85 -8.34 10.94
CA SER A 105 4.31 -7.42 11.99
C SER A 105 3.30 -6.39 11.46
N ALA A 106 3.10 -6.30 10.15
CA ALA A 106 2.35 -5.22 9.50
C ALA A 106 0.82 -5.42 9.45
N PHE A 107 0.31 -6.64 9.66
CA PHE A 107 -1.13 -6.93 9.59
C PHE A 107 -1.79 -6.84 10.96
N SER A 108 -1.97 -5.61 11.45
CA SER A 108 -2.92 -5.33 12.52
C SER A 108 -4.31 -5.11 11.91
N PHE A 109 -5.22 -6.05 12.13
CA PHE A 109 -6.63 -5.82 11.85
C PHE A 109 -7.19 -4.84 12.89
N LEU A 110 -7.27 -3.55 12.52
CA LEU A 110 -8.00 -2.55 13.28
C LEU A 110 -9.50 -2.77 13.07
N PHE A 111 -10.13 -3.47 14.02
CA PHE A 111 -11.59 -3.48 14.13
C PHE A 111 -12.03 -2.23 14.91
N PRO A 112 -13.08 -1.52 14.45
CA PRO A 112 -13.67 -0.48 15.28
C PRO A 112 -14.24 -1.14 16.56
N GLU A 113 -13.80 -0.66 17.73
CA GLU A 113 -14.36 -1.04 19.01
C GLU A 113 -15.87 -0.76 18.97
N LYS A 114 -16.67 -1.81 19.17
CA LYS A 114 -18.12 -1.74 19.15
C LYS A 114 -18.55 -0.82 20.29
N GLY A 115 -18.96 0.40 19.94
CA GLY A 115 -19.51 1.36 20.89
C GLY A 115 -20.63 0.73 21.70
N GLU A 116 -20.47 0.79 23.01
CA GLU A 116 -21.46 0.47 24.02
C GLU A 116 -22.73 1.29 23.74
N SER A 117 -23.75 0.62 23.21
CA SER A 117 -25.08 1.19 23.05
C SER A 117 -25.81 1.06 24.38
N ASP A 118 -25.63 2.04 25.26
CA ASP A 118 -26.51 2.28 26.40
C ASP A 118 -27.89 2.74 25.88
N LEU A 119 -28.87 1.84 25.98
CA LEU A 119 -30.29 2.14 26.23
C LEU A 119 -30.88 1.05 27.13
#